data_AF-A0A060H3C7-F1
#
_entry.id   AF-A0A060H3C7-F1
#
_cell.length_a   1.000
_cell.length_b   1.000
_cell.length_c   1.000
_cell.angle_alpha   90.00
_cell.angle_beta   90.00
_cell.angle_gamma   90.00
#
_symmetry.space_group_name_H-M   'P 1'
#
loop_
_entity.id
_entity.type
_entity.pdbx_description
1 polymer ?
#
loop_
_entity_poly.entity_id
_entity_poly.type
_entity_poly.pdbx_seq_one_letter_code
_entity_poly.pdbx_strand_id
1 'polypeptide(L)'
;MKKRQQGFALLEVMVVLIVIAILTAIMLPLYQHYVAKAQVMAALAEITPGRTPAENILTEPVMSNHIAGSTAATKPHQLGLASSTPRCHNISVLMTGLTPDKPGMGMDGDTYITCVIRGNALVNNKTINWTRLNMTHQLYEVVRDPRGGQHPSTKGEPVGGRWFCVTDVPEPLWPAGCKGALPPFSSDG
;
A
#
# COMPACT_ATOMS: atom_id res chain seq x y z
N MET A 1 -19.20 -61.84 26.26
CA MET A 1 -20.18 -60.73 26.26
C MET A 1 -19.88 -59.80 25.08
N LYS A 2 -20.72 -59.79 24.03
CA LYS A 2 -20.55 -58.88 22.88
C LYS A 2 -21.14 -57.51 23.25
N LYS A 3 -20.28 -56.49 23.41
CA LYS A 3 -20.72 -55.10 23.51
C LYS A 3 -21.38 -54.72 22.18
N ARG A 4 -22.67 -54.37 22.20
CA ARG A 4 -23.32 -53.75 21.04
C ARG A 4 -22.71 -52.36 20.85
N GLN A 5 -22.09 -52.12 19.71
CA GLN A 5 -21.66 -50.76 19.33
C GLN A 5 -22.93 -49.95 19.02
N GLN A 6 -23.22 -48.96 19.85
CA GLN A 6 -24.22 -47.93 19.54
C GLN A 6 -23.61 -47.04 18.45
N GLY A 7 -24.08 -47.23 17.21
CA GLY A 7 -23.74 -46.32 16.11
C GLY A 7 -24.45 -44.97 16.28
N PHE A 8 -23.82 -43.90 15.79
CA PHE A 8 -24.44 -42.58 15.70
C PHE A 8 -25.76 -42.66 14.92
N ALA A 9 -26.82 -42.05 15.45
CA ALA A 9 -28.09 -41.98 14.72
C ALA A 9 -27.92 -41.08 13.49
N LEU A 10 -28.36 -41.53 12.32
CA LEU A 10 -28.27 -40.75 11.08
C LEU A 10 -29.01 -39.40 11.20
N LEU A 11 -30.06 -39.35 12.03
CA LEU A 11 -30.79 -38.14 12.36
C LEU A 11 -29.95 -37.12 13.13
N GLU A 12 -29.09 -37.58 14.04
CA GLU A 12 -28.23 -36.71 14.85
C GLU A 12 -27.19 -36.02 13.95
N VAL A 13 -26.63 -36.77 13.00
CA VAL A 13 -25.68 -36.22 12.03
C VAL A 13 -26.37 -35.24 11.06
N MET A 14 -27.62 -35.51 10.65
CA MET A 14 -28.35 -34.62 9.73
C MET A 14 -28.64 -33.23 10.33
N VAL A 15 -29.09 -33.17 11.59
CA VAL A 15 -29.36 -31.87 12.24
C VAL A 15 -28.06 -31.09 12.43
N VAL A 16 -26.97 -31.77 12.81
CA VAL A 16 -25.66 -31.14 12.97
C VAL A 16 -25.17 -30.54 11.64
N LEU A 17 -25.34 -31.25 10.52
CA LEU A 17 -24.96 -30.74 9.20
C LEU A 17 -25.77 -29.49 8.80
N ILE A 18 -27.07 -29.46 9.08
CA ILE A 18 -27.92 -28.29 8.79
C ILE A 18 -27.44 -27.07 9.58
N VAL A 19 -27.17 -27.24 10.87
CA VAL A 19 -26.69 -26.13 11.72
C VAL A 19 -25.33 -25.61 11.24
N ILE A 20 -24.39 -26.50 10.91
CA ILE A 20 -23.06 -26.10 10.36
C ILE A 20 -23.21 -25.37 9.01
N ALA A 21 -24.13 -25.80 8.14
CA ALA A 21 -24.37 -25.15 6.86
C ALA A 21 -24.86 -23.70 7.04
N ILE A 22 -25.78 -23.45 7.98
CA ILE A 22 -26.27 -22.10 8.27
C ILE A 22 -25.17 -21.22 8.88
N LEU A 23 -24.38 -21.76 9.83
CA LEU A 23 -23.29 -21.01 10.46
C LEU A 23 -22.20 -20.61 9.45
N THR A 24 -21.81 -21.55 8.58
CA THR A 24 -20.76 -21.30 7.58
C THR A 24 -21.19 -20.29 6.51
N ALA A 25 -22.48 -20.25 6.15
CA ALA A 25 -23.01 -19.28 5.20
C ALA A 25 -22.79 -17.81 5.64
N ILE A 26 -22.88 -17.53 6.95
CA ILE A 26 -22.65 -16.18 7.49
C ILE A 26 -21.16 -15.92 7.75
N MET A 27 -20.42 -16.93 8.24
CA MET A 27 -19.01 -16.77 8.61
C MET A 27 -18.08 -16.57 7.41
N LEU A 28 -18.32 -17.27 6.31
CA LEU A 28 -17.41 -17.27 5.16
C LEU A 28 -17.16 -15.88 4.55
N PRO A 29 -18.18 -15.05 4.22
CA PRO A 29 -17.94 -13.72 3.65
C PRO A 29 -17.17 -12.81 4.61
N LEU A 30 -17.51 -12.85 5.89
CA LEU A 30 -16.84 -12.03 6.91
C LEU A 30 -15.36 -12.41 7.04
N TYR A 31 -15.04 -13.71 7.06
CA TYR A 31 -13.66 -14.19 7.15
C TYR A 31 -12.82 -13.76 5.93
N GLN A 32 -13.40 -13.76 4.73
CA GLN A 32 -12.71 -13.31 3.52
C GLN A 32 -12.28 -11.84 3.61
N HIS A 33 -13.08 -10.96 4.21
CA HIS A 33 -12.72 -9.55 4.42
C HIS A 33 -11.58 -9.38 5.44
N TYR A 34 -11.59 -10.14 6.54
CA TYR A 34 -10.50 -10.10 7.52
C TYR A 34 -9.17 -10.58 6.92
N VAL A 35 -9.20 -11.68 6.17
CA VAL A 35 -8.03 -12.19 5.46
C VAL A 35 -7.56 -11.20 4.41
N ALA A 36 -8.46 -10.61 3.64
CA ALA A 36 -8.13 -9.58 2.66
C ALA A 36 -7.40 -8.39 3.30
N LYS A 37 -7.93 -7.86 4.41
CA LYS A 37 -7.30 -6.76 5.13
C LYS A 37 -5.90 -7.13 5.63
N ALA A 38 -5.73 -8.32 6.21
CA ALA A 38 -4.43 -8.81 6.66
C ALA A 38 -3.43 -8.94 5.48
N GLN A 39 -3.90 -9.38 4.31
CA GLN A 39 -3.06 -9.48 3.10
C GLN A 39 -2.59 -8.12 2.61
N VAL A 40 -3.45 -7.10 2.64
CA VAL A 40 -3.08 -5.71 2.26
C VAL A 40 -2.08 -5.13 3.24
N MET A 41 -2.28 -5.32 4.56
CA MET A 41 -1.31 -4.89 5.58
C MET A 41 0.06 -5.55 5.38
N ALA A 42 0.08 -6.85 5.06
CA ALA A 42 1.31 -7.57 4.83
C ALA A 42 2.01 -7.12 3.53
N ALA A 43 1.26 -6.87 2.46
CA ALA A 43 1.81 -6.30 1.23
C ALA A 43 2.45 -4.93 1.46
N LEU A 44 1.81 -4.07 2.27
CA LEU A 44 2.40 -2.78 2.67
C LEU A 44 3.70 -2.98 3.46
N ALA A 45 3.71 -3.91 4.41
CA ALA A 45 4.89 -4.20 5.23
C ALA A 45 6.08 -4.69 4.39
N GLU A 46 5.83 -5.45 3.32
CA GLU A 46 6.88 -5.95 2.41
C GLU A 46 7.55 -4.82 1.60
N ILE A 47 6.83 -3.76 1.22
CA ILE A 47 7.40 -2.61 0.47
C ILE A 47 7.90 -1.47 1.36
N THR A 48 7.43 -1.37 2.60
CA THR A 48 7.83 -0.34 3.57
C THR A 48 9.35 -0.23 3.80
N PRO A 49 10.15 -1.33 3.90
CA PRO A 49 11.58 -1.20 4.09
C PRO A 49 12.31 -0.51 2.94
N GLY A 50 11.69 -0.42 1.74
CA GLY A 50 12.27 0.29 0.60
C GLY A 50 12.29 1.81 0.74
N ARG A 51 11.56 2.39 1.70
CA ARG A 51 11.51 3.85 1.92
C ARG A 51 12.85 4.41 2.35
N THR A 52 13.54 3.76 3.30
CA THR A 52 14.82 4.26 3.84
C THR A 52 15.92 4.25 2.78
N PRO A 53 16.15 3.15 2.03
CA PRO A 53 17.10 3.15 0.92
C PRO A 53 16.75 4.18 -0.16
N ALA A 54 15.45 4.41 -0.41
CA ALA A 54 15.04 5.46 -1.33
C ALA A 54 15.44 6.85 -0.85
N GLU A 55 15.23 7.18 0.42
CA GLU A 55 15.70 8.47 0.98
C GLU A 55 17.22 8.62 0.92
N ASN A 56 17.97 7.54 1.17
CA ASN A 56 19.43 7.57 1.07
C ASN A 56 19.88 7.89 -0.35
N ILE A 57 19.23 7.31 -1.36
CA ILE A 57 19.53 7.59 -2.77
C ILE A 57 19.22 9.04 -3.13
N LEU A 58 18.13 9.59 -2.62
CA LEU A 58 17.74 10.99 -2.85
C LEU A 58 18.71 11.96 -2.15
N THR A 59 19.21 11.60 -0.98
CA THR A 59 20.10 12.48 -0.19
C THR A 59 21.57 12.39 -0.62
N GLU A 60 22.04 11.22 -1.07
CA GLU A 60 23.44 10.96 -1.37
C GLU A 60 23.76 11.02 -2.88
N PRO A 61 24.60 11.97 -3.34
CA PRO A 61 24.89 12.16 -4.76
C PRO A 61 25.68 11.00 -5.38
N VAL A 62 26.42 10.22 -4.58
CA VAL A 62 27.27 9.11 -5.08
C VAL A 62 26.44 7.87 -5.43
N MET A 63 25.40 7.56 -4.65
CA MET A 63 24.52 6.40 -4.90
C MET A 63 23.65 6.59 -6.15
N SER A 64 23.37 7.84 -6.50
CA SER A 64 22.45 8.15 -7.58
C SER A 64 23.11 8.16 -8.97
N ASN A 65 24.45 8.20 -9.05
CA ASN A 65 25.18 7.95 -10.30
C ASN A 65 24.98 6.51 -10.85
N HIS A 66 24.61 5.54 -10.00
CA HIS A 66 24.20 4.21 -10.45
C HIS A 66 22.76 4.13 -10.98
N ILE A 67 22.02 5.24 -10.91
CA ILE A 67 20.60 5.38 -11.29
C ILE A 67 20.47 6.51 -12.36
N ALA A 68 21.59 7.00 -12.90
CA ALA A 68 21.63 8.07 -13.88
C ALA A 68 21.02 7.64 -15.23
N GLY A 69 19.81 8.14 -15.48
CA GLY A 69 19.05 8.03 -16.73
C GLY A 69 17.68 8.63 -16.48
N SER A 70 17.41 9.80 -17.05
CA SER A 70 16.14 10.53 -16.94
C SER A 70 14.95 9.57 -17.13
N THR A 71 14.16 9.36 -16.07
CA THR A 71 13.17 8.26 -15.86
C THR A 71 13.77 6.90 -15.49
N ALA A 72 14.56 6.85 -14.42
CA ALA A 72 15.01 5.58 -13.89
C ALA A 72 13.86 4.87 -13.16
N ALA A 73 13.20 3.96 -13.87
CA ALA A 73 12.54 2.83 -13.24
C ALA A 73 13.62 2.03 -12.49
N THR A 74 13.84 2.38 -11.22
CA THR A 74 14.78 1.70 -10.35
C THR A 74 14.32 0.25 -10.18
N LYS A 75 15.24 -0.71 -10.29
CA LYS A 75 14.90 -2.11 -10.01
C LYS A 75 14.65 -2.24 -8.51
N PRO A 76 13.62 -2.99 -8.06
CA PRO A 76 13.33 -3.17 -6.63
C PRO A 76 14.55 -3.58 -5.79
N HIS A 77 15.42 -4.42 -6.35
CA HIS A 77 16.63 -4.90 -5.69
C HIS A 77 17.62 -3.79 -5.30
N GLN A 78 17.60 -2.64 -5.98
CA GLN A 78 18.44 -1.49 -5.62
C GLN A 78 17.96 -0.82 -4.31
N LEU A 79 16.70 -1.02 -3.93
CA LEU A 79 16.17 -0.64 -2.62
C LEU A 79 16.17 -1.78 -1.60
N GLY A 80 16.86 -2.89 -1.90
CA GLY A 80 16.81 -4.10 -1.07
C GLY A 80 15.45 -4.81 -1.10
N LEU A 81 14.59 -4.49 -2.07
CA LEU A 81 13.29 -5.15 -2.25
C LEU A 81 13.41 -6.30 -3.25
N ALA A 82 12.68 -7.39 -3.00
CA ALA A 82 12.49 -8.42 -4.00
C ALA A 82 11.59 -7.90 -5.13
N SER A 83 11.72 -8.44 -6.36
CA SER A 83 10.79 -8.10 -7.44
C SER A 83 9.40 -8.74 -7.28
N SER A 84 9.28 -9.79 -6.45
CA SER A 84 8.02 -10.45 -6.08
C SER A 84 8.20 -11.10 -4.72
N THR A 85 7.10 -11.22 -3.98
CA THR A 85 7.04 -11.72 -2.61
C THR A 85 5.76 -12.56 -2.44
N PRO A 86 5.56 -13.22 -1.29
CA PRO A 86 4.32 -13.95 -1.04
C PRO A 86 3.07 -13.09 -1.12
N ARG A 87 3.12 -11.77 -0.85
CA ARG A 87 1.98 -10.84 -0.91
C ARG A 87 2.02 -9.84 -2.07
N CYS A 88 3.09 -9.79 -2.87
CA CYS A 88 3.16 -8.97 -4.08
C CYS A 88 3.48 -9.81 -5.32
N HIS A 89 2.60 -9.77 -6.34
CA HIS A 89 2.87 -10.34 -7.66
C HIS A 89 4.11 -9.74 -8.28
N ASN A 90 4.19 -8.42 -8.24
CA ASN A 90 5.35 -7.66 -8.64
C ASN A 90 5.47 -6.40 -7.78
N ILE A 91 6.72 -6.04 -7.51
CA ILE A 91 7.10 -4.76 -6.91
C ILE A 91 7.77 -3.95 -8.02
N SER A 92 7.36 -2.70 -8.20
CA SER A 92 7.99 -1.76 -9.12
C SER A 92 8.39 -0.49 -8.37
N VAL A 93 9.50 0.09 -8.77
CA VAL A 93 10.00 1.35 -8.22
C VAL A 93 10.18 2.33 -9.38
N LEU A 94 9.67 3.54 -9.21
CA LEU A 94 9.86 4.64 -10.13
C LEU A 94 10.39 5.83 -9.34
N MET A 95 11.54 6.36 -9.75
CA MET A 95 12.11 7.59 -9.23
C MET A 95 12.24 8.59 -10.37
N THR A 96 11.71 9.79 -10.19
CA THR A 96 11.76 10.89 -11.18
C THR A 96 12.60 12.05 -10.62
N GLY A 97 12.90 13.08 -11.42
CA GLY A 97 13.64 14.24 -10.92
C GLY A 97 15.12 14.01 -10.62
N LEU A 98 15.69 12.88 -11.07
CA LEU A 98 17.13 12.61 -11.04
C LEU A 98 17.87 13.42 -12.11
N THR A 99 17.68 14.74 -12.14
CA THR A 99 18.48 15.64 -12.97
C THR A 99 19.69 16.07 -12.16
N PRO A 100 20.92 15.70 -12.58
CA PRO A 100 22.15 16.09 -11.90
C PRO A 100 22.50 17.54 -12.22
N ASP A 101 21.56 18.47 -12.08
CA ASP A 101 21.76 19.85 -12.53
C ASP A 101 22.84 20.57 -11.72
N LYS A 102 23.22 20.03 -10.54
CA LYS A 102 24.44 20.40 -9.82
C LYS A 102 25.06 19.19 -9.11
N PRO A 103 26.26 18.71 -9.48
CA PRO A 103 26.96 17.69 -8.70
C PRO A 103 27.20 18.20 -7.26
N GLY A 104 26.67 17.50 -6.26
CA GLY A 104 26.82 17.84 -4.84
C GLY A 104 25.59 18.45 -4.15
N MET A 105 24.46 18.63 -4.85
CA MET A 105 23.14 18.86 -4.20
C MET A 105 22.34 17.55 -4.25
N GLY A 106 21.62 17.23 -3.17
CA GLY A 106 20.73 16.07 -3.11
C GLY A 106 19.75 16.06 -4.29
N MET A 107 19.38 14.86 -4.73
CA MET A 107 18.39 14.68 -5.78
C MET A 107 17.00 14.65 -5.15
N ASP A 108 16.25 15.74 -5.31
CA ASP A 108 14.85 15.74 -4.92
C ASP A 108 14.00 15.28 -6.10
N GLY A 109 13.28 14.18 -5.90
CA GLY A 109 12.54 13.50 -6.95
C GLY A 109 11.28 12.82 -6.42
N ASP A 110 10.25 12.69 -7.27
CA ASP A 110 9.09 11.89 -6.87
C ASP A 110 9.49 10.42 -6.87
N THR A 111 9.10 9.71 -5.82
CA THR A 111 9.38 8.29 -5.66
C THR A 111 8.09 7.52 -5.46
N TYR A 112 7.91 6.48 -6.26
CA TYR A 112 6.79 5.56 -6.20
C TYR A 112 7.31 4.16 -6.00
N ILE A 113 6.94 3.50 -4.91
CA ILE A 113 7.20 2.07 -4.66
C ILE A 113 5.85 1.38 -4.68
N THR A 114 5.57 0.61 -5.73
CA THR A 114 4.26 0.00 -5.94
C THR A 114 4.33 -1.51 -5.78
N CYS A 115 3.41 -2.09 -5.02
CA CYS A 115 3.15 -3.52 -4.97
C CYS A 115 1.79 -3.82 -5.62
N VAL A 116 1.79 -4.75 -6.56
CA VAL A 116 0.54 -5.39 -7.02
C VAL A 116 0.26 -6.57 -6.10
N ILE A 117 -0.81 -6.48 -5.33
CA ILE A 117 -1.14 -7.40 -4.24
C ILE A 117 -1.49 -8.78 -4.80
N ARG A 118 -0.85 -9.80 -4.21
CA ARG A 118 -1.19 -11.21 -4.31
C ARG A 118 -2.02 -11.61 -3.10
N GLY A 119 -3.30 -11.85 -3.32
CA GLY A 119 -4.25 -12.16 -2.25
C GLY A 119 -5.46 -12.93 -2.72
N ASN A 120 -6.53 -12.88 -1.92
CA ASN A 120 -7.82 -13.44 -2.29
C ASN A 120 -8.52 -12.56 -3.35
N ALA A 121 -9.67 -13.02 -3.85
CA ALA A 121 -10.41 -12.35 -4.93
C ALA A 121 -10.79 -10.88 -4.65
N LEU A 122 -10.83 -10.46 -3.38
CA LEU A 122 -11.20 -9.08 -3.01
C LEU A 122 -10.05 -8.08 -3.22
N VAL A 123 -8.79 -8.54 -3.17
CA VAL A 123 -7.59 -7.67 -3.19
C VAL A 123 -6.55 -8.09 -4.22
N ASN A 124 -6.72 -9.24 -4.85
CA ASN A 124 -5.79 -9.72 -5.87
C ASN A 124 -5.74 -8.74 -7.05
N ASN A 125 -4.53 -8.42 -7.51
CA ASN A 125 -4.26 -7.44 -8.57
C ASN A 125 -4.62 -5.98 -8.23
N LYS A 126 -5.00 -5.70 -6.99
CA LYS A 126 -5.03 -4.33 -6.47
C LYS A 126 -3.63 -3.85 -6.15
N THR A 127 -3.44 -2.55 -6.10
CA THR A 127 -2.17 -1.89 -5.86
C THR A 127 -2.16 -1.21 -4.50
N ILE A 128 -1.00 -1.27 -3.88
CA ILE A 128 -0.66 -0.43 -2.73
C ILE A 128 0.72 0.16 -3.00
N ASN A 129 0.84 1.47 -2.85
CA ASN A 129 2.07 2.16 -3.14
C ASN A 129 2.46 3.12 -2.01
N TRP A 130 3.77 3.28 -1.86
CA TRP A 130 4.37 4.39 -1.16
C TRP A 130 4.73 5.46 -2.19
N THR A 131 4.19 6.65 -2.00
CA THR A 131 4.45 7.82 -2.84
C THR A 131 5.12 8.90 -2.02
N ARG A 132 6.22 9.44 -2.52
CA ARG A 132 6.91 10.61 -1.99
C ARG A 132 6.98 11.65 -3.09
N LEU A 133 6.60 12.89 -2.78
CA LEU A 133 6.68 14.00 -3.72
C LEU A 133 8.00 14.77 -3.52
N ASN A 134 8.52 15.33 -4.59
CA ASN A 134 9.67 16.22 -4.59
C ASN A 134 9.43 17.46 -3.71
N MET A 135 10.47 17.93 -3.02
CA MET A 135 10.48 19.15 -2.21
C MET A 135 10.52 20.46 -3.04
N THR A 136 10.97 20.42 -4.29
CA THR A 136 11.19 21.62 -5.14
C THR A 136 9.92 22.42 -5.41
N HIS A 137 8.74 21.80 -5.38
CA HIS A 137 7.49 22.46 -5.77
C HIS A 137 6.82 23.31 -4.68
N GLN A 138 7.40 23.45 -3.48
CA GLN A 138 6.79 24.13 -2.31
C GLN A 138 5.30 23.76 -2.11
N LEU A 139 4.95 22.51 -2.43
CA LEU A 139 3.57 22.05 -2.38
C LEU A 139 3.13 21.95 -0.92
N TYR A 140 1.95 22.48 -0.64
CA TYR A 140 1.29 22.35 0.64
C TYR A 140 -0.05 21.63 0.49
N GLU A 141 -0.48 20.98 1.56
CA GLU A 141 -1.78 20.31 1.60
C GLU A 141 -2.92 21.34 1.62
N VAL A 142 -3.90 21.17 0.73
CA VAL A 142 -5.07 22.05 0.63
C VAL A 142 -6.13 21.55 1.60
N VAL A 143 -6.21 22.18 2.78
CA VAL A 143 -7.19 21.80 3.79
C VAL A 143 -8.51 22.52 3.49
N ARG A 144 -9.56 21.74 3.20
CA ARG A 144 -10.92 22.25 3.02
C ARG A 144 -11.58 22.40 4.38
N ASP A 145 -12.23 23.53 4.63
CA ASP A 145 -12.97 23.75 5.88
C ASP A 145 -14.10 22.68 6.00
N PRO A 146 -14.15 21.91 7.10
CA PRO A 146 -15.17 20.90 7.33
C PRO A 146 -16.60 21.47 7.42
N ARG A 147 -16.76 22.79 7.56
CA ARG A 147 -18.08 23.46 7.57
C ARG A 147 -18.68 23.69 6.18
N GLY A 148 -17.97 23.36 5.09
CA GLY A 148 -18.52 23.32 3.74
C GLY A 148 -19.15 24.63 3.28
N GLY A 149 -18.35 25.52 2.69
CA GLY A 149 -18.83 26.74 2.03
C GLY A 149 -17.78 27.83 1.99
N GLN A 150 -17.75 28.61 0.88
CA GLN A 150 -17.13 29.92 0.55
C GLN A 150 -15.79 30.37 1.19
N HIS A 151 -15.20 29.65 2.14
CA HIS A 151 -13.95 29.97 2.78
C HIS A 151 -12.79 29.50 1.89
N PRO A 152 -11.75 30.33 1.74
CA PRO A 152 -10.56 29.94 1.00
C PRO A 152 -9.95 28.71 1.68
N SER A 153 -9.48 27.76 0.88
CA SER A 153 -8.72 26.63 1.40
C SER A 153 -7.54 27.13 2.23
N THR A 154 -7.32 26.54 3.39
CA THR A 154 -6.21 26.92 4.26
C THR A 154 -4.95 26.15 3.86
N LYS A 155 -3.82 26.84 3.96
CA LYS A 155 -2.50 26.26 3.75
C LYS A 155 -2.20 25.25 4.86
N GLY A 156 -2.12 23.97 4.49
CA GLY A 156 -1.70 22.88 5.36
C GLY A 156 -0.19 22.71 5.44
N GLU A 157 0.24 21.54 5.92
CA GLU A 157 1.66 21.19 6.00
C GLU A 157 2.28 21.02 4.60
N PRO A 158 3.60 21.24 4.46
CA PRO A 158 4.33 20.89 3.25
C PRO A 158 4.17 19.40 2.93
N VAL A 159 3.85 19.07 1.67
CA VAL A 159 3.74 17.68 1.21
C VAL A 159 5.04 17.13 0.62
N GLY A 160 5.97 18.03 0.24
CA GLY A 160 7.28 17.65 -0.29
C GLY A 160 8.10 16.87 0.74
N GLY A 161 8.71 15.77 0.30
CA GLY A 161 9.50 14.88 1.16
C GLY A 161 8.70 13.99 2.12
N ARG A 162 7.38 14.18 2.23
CA ARG A 162 6.52 13.32 3.03
C ARG A 162 6.12 12.08 2.23
N TRP A 163 6.08 10.94 2.92
CA TRP A 163 5.57 9.70 2.34
C TRP A 163 4.08 9.57 2.57
N PHE A 164 3.38 9.18 1.51
CA PHE A 164 1.95 8.89 1.51
C PHE A 164 1.75 7.45 1.07
N CYS A 165 0.84 6.75 1.73
CA CYS A 165 0.39 5.45 1.27
C CYS A 165 -0.87 5.63 0.42
N VAL A 166 -0.83 5.19 -0.84
CA VAL A 166 -1.99 5.24 -1.74
C VAL A 166 -2.33 3.83 -2.21
N THR A 167 -3.62 3.51 -2.30
CA THR A 167 -4.09 2.17 -2.71
C THR A 167 -5.41 2.25 -3.46
N ASP A 168 -5.61 1.36 -4.43
CA ASP A 168 -6.88 1.19 -5.17
C ASP A 168 -7.78 0.09 -4.56
N VAL A 169 -7.36 -0.50 -3.44
CA VAL A 169 -8.14 -1.46 -2.66
C VAL A 169 -9.43 -0.77 -2.19
N PRO A 170 -10.56 -1.48 -2.02
CA PRO A 170 -11.77 -0.87 -1.45
C PRO A 170 -11.54 -0.29 -0.04
N GLU A 171 -12.13 0.88 0.23
CA GLU A 171 -11.96 1.64 1.49
C GLU A 171 -12.08 0.82 2.79
N PRO A 172 -13.01 -0.14 2.94
CA PRO A 172 -13.12 -0.95 4.16
C PRO A 172 -11.87 -1.77 4.50
N LEU A 173 -11.01 -2.01 3.50
CA LEU A 173 -9.83 -2.86 3.59
C LEU A 173 -8.52 -2.05 3.67
N TRP A 174 -8.58 -0.72 3.71
CA TRP A 174 -7.38 0.11 3.80
C TRP A 174 -6.61 -0.11 5.10
N PRO A 175 -5.27 -0.19 5.02
CA PRO A 175 -4.39 -0.02 6.16
C PRO A 175 -4.55 1.35 6.82
N ALA A 176 -4.17 1.42 8.10
CA ALA A 176 -4.07 2.70 8.78
C ALA A 176 -3.07 3.61 8.03
N GLY A 177 -3.47 4.85 7.73
CA GLY A 177 -2.65 5.83 7.04
C GLY A 177 -2.64 5.73 5.50
N CYS A 178 -3.23 4.68 4.92
CA CYS A 178 -3.42 4.59 3.47
C CYS A 178 -4.72 5.25 3.03
N LYS A 179 -4.70 5.85 1.83
CA LYS A 179 -5.87 6.52 1.21
C LYS A 179 -6.00 6.12 -0.26
N GLY A 180 -7.17 6.40 -0.84
CA GLY A 180 -7.45 6.12 -2.25
C GLY A 180 -6.74 7.04 -3.25
N ALA A 181 -6.26 8.19 -2.77
CA ALA A 181 -5.54 9.17 -3.55
C ALA A 181 -4.60 9.98 -2.65
N LEU A 182 -3.65 10.68 -3.26
CA LEU A 182 -2.88 11.71 -2.57
C LEU A 182 -3.82 12.83 -2.07
N PRO A 183 -3.47 13.49 -0.95
CA PRO A 183 -4.21 14.67 -0.53
C PRO A 183 -4.14 15.75 -1.63
N PRO A 184 -5.16 16.60 -1.76
CA PRO A 184 -5.09 17.73 -2.68
C PRO A 184 -3.94 18.65 -2.25
N PHE A 185 -3.11 19.07 -3.21
CA PHE A 185 -1.99 19.96 -2.96
C PHE A 185 -2.01 21.15 -3.93
N SER A 186 -1.42 22.26 -3.51
CA SER A 186 -1.30 23.49 -4.29
C SER A 186 0.11 24.08 -4.16
N SER A 187 0.56 24.79 -5.19
CA SER A 187 1.81 25.57 -5.20
C SER A 187 1.60 27.05 -4.82
N ASP A 188 0.35 27.52 -4.79
CA ASP A 188 0.02 28.94 -4.61
C ASP A 188 -0.01 29.27 -3.12
N GLY A 189 1.14 29.66 -2.58
CA GLY A 189 1.39 29.79 -1.13
C GLY A 189 0.52 30.75 -0.34
#